data_AF-H2CKX0-F1
#
_entry.id   AF-H2CKX0-F1
#
_cell.length_a   1.000
_cell.length_b   1.000
_cell.length_c   1.000
_cell.angle_alpha   90.00
_cell.angle_beta   90.00
_cell.angle_gamma   90.00
#
_symmetry.space_group_name_H-M   'P 1'
#
loop_
_entity.id
_entity.type
_entity.pdbx_description
1 polymer ?
#
loop_
_entity_poly.entity_id
_entity_poly.type
_entity_poly.pdbx_seq_one_letter_code
_entity_poly.pdbx_strand_id
1 'polypeptide(L)'
;MKAVSLDTNKVPGITQKLRESSLGALFLGQPLNSRRLGAPPGSKTKEAFAKNLRIAQDHDTLLNCTFGSGFVAANLATQFDKEVILNGNASLYSDLLVHLPDRTSVRVEFMWRKSATAGAIAQYVLEKLNLYGKALSYF
;
A
#
# COMPACT_ATOMS: atom_id res chain seq x y z
N MET A 1 14.31 4.45 -19.61
CA MET A 1 12.99 3.87 -19.28
C MET A 1 12.10 3.93 -20.52
N LYS A 2 11.59 2.82 -21.06
CA LYS A 2 10.62 2.88 -22.17
C LYS A 2 9.30 3.44 -21.63
N ALA A 3 8.71 4.42 -22.31
CA ALA A 3 7.43 5.00 -21.90
C ALA A 3 6.37 3.88 -21.77
N VAL A 4 5.86 3.70 -20.57
CA VAL A 4 4.73 2.82 -20.31
C VAL A 4 3.50 3.68 -20.55
N SER A 5 2.73 3.42 -21.61
CA SER A 5 1.56 4.23 -22.01
C SER A 5 0.45 4.18 -20.96
N LEU A 6 0.65 4.87 -19.84
CA LEU A 6 -0.31 5.07 -18.76
C LEU A 6 -1.15 6.29 -19.07
N ASP A 7 -2.44 6.18 -18.78
CA ASP A 7 -3.34 7.31 -18.81
C ASP A 7 -3.04 8.20 -17.58
N THR A 8 -2.71 9.47 -17.82
CA THR A 8 -2.40 10.46 -16.78
C THR A 8 -3.57 11.39 -16.48
N ASN A 9 -4.73 11.15 -17.10
CA ASN A 9 -5.93 11.93 -16.84
C ASN A 9 -6.37 11.78 -15.38
N LYS A 10 -6.78 12.90 -14.77
CA LYS A 10 -7.38 12.87 -13.43
C LYS A 10 -8.68 12.10 -13.48
N VAL A 11 -8.79 11.06 -12.66
CA VAL A 11 -10.04 10.30 -12.50
C VAL A 11 -10.91 11.01 -11.47
N PRO A 12 -12.10 11.51 -11.84
CA PRO A 12 -13.02 12.13 -10.89
C PRO A 12 -13.41 11.15 -9.77
N GLY A 13 -13.49 11.66 -8.54
CA GLY A 13 -13.90 10.86 -7.38
C GLY A 13 -12.88 9.80 -6.92
N ILE A 14 -11.63 9.83 -7.40
CA ILE A 14 -10.61 8.84 -7.00
C ILE A 14 -10.31 8.87 -5.49
N THR A 15 -10.32 10.06 -4.87
CA THR A 15 -10.13 10.22 -3.43
C THR A 15 -11.29 9.59 -2.65
N GLN A 16 -12.52 9.78 -3.12
CA GLN A 16 -13.70 9.15 -2.52
C GLN A 16 -13.63 7.62 -2.63
N LYS A 17 -13.28 7.08 -3.80
CA LYS A 17 -13.08 5.63 -4.00
C LYS A 17 -11.98 5.06 -3.09
N LEU A 18 -10.92 5.83 -2.87
CA LEU A 18 -9.84 5.44 -1.95
C LEU A 18 -10.35 5.37 -0.51
N ARG A 19 -11.12 6.37 -0.05
CA ARG A 19 -11.74 6.37 1.28
C ARG A 19 -12.71 5.19 1.46
N GLU A 20 -13.48 4.87 0.44
CA GLU A 20 -14.46 3.77 0.46
C GLU A 20 -13.82 2.39 0.34
N SER A 21 -12.56 2.30 -0.08
CA SER A 21 -11.83 1.02 -0.19
C SER A 21 -11.65 0.33 1.17
N SER A 22 -11.31 -0.96 1.16
CA SER A 22 -11.01 -1.69 2.40
C SER A 22 -9.81 -1.08 3.15
N LEU A 23 -8.82 -0.58 2.41
CA LEU A 23 -7.68 0.12 3.01
C LEU A 23 -8.12 1.45 3.63
N GLY A 24 -8.94 2.24 2.93
CA GLY A 24 -9.50 3.48 3.47
C GLY A 24 -10.30 3.27 4.75
N ALA A 25 -11.12 2.20 4.81
CA ALA A 25 -11.84 1.83 6.02
C ALA A 25 -10.91 1.53 7.20
N LEU A 26 -9.82 0.78 6.98
CA LEU A 26 -8.81 0.50 8.01
C LEU A 26 -8.13 1.78 8.52
N PHE A 27 -7.79 2.71 7.63
CA PHE A 27 -7.22 4.02 8.00
C PHE A 27 -8.18 4.86 8.85
N LEU A 28 -9.49 4.67 8.67
CA LEU A 28 -10.53 5.34 9.45
C LEU A 28 -10.91 4.57 10.74
N GLY A 29 -10.16 3.53 11.10
CA GLY A 29 -10.45 2.70 12.27
C GLY A 29 -11.77 1.91 12.16
N GLN A 30 -12.31 1.76 10.95
CA GLN A 30 -13.55 1.04 10.72
C GLN A 30 -13.30 -0.46 10.60
N PRO A 31 -14.22 -1.31 11.08
CA PRO A 31 -14.09 -2.75 10.91
C PRO A 31 -14.11 -3.13 9.42
N LEU A 32 -13.33 -4.15 9.07
CA LEU A 32 -13.49 -4.83 7.79
C LEU A 32 -14.73 -5.70 7.87
N ASN A 33 -15.82 -5.21 7.30
CA ASN A 33 -17.02 -6.01 7.14
C ASN A 33 -16.72 -7.18 6.19
N SER A 34 -17.55 -8.22 6.21
CA SER A 34 -17.61 -9.27 5.18
C SER A 34 -18.07 -8.69 3.84
N ARG A 35 -17.27 -7.78 3.27
CA ARG A 35 -17.55 -7.12 2.01
C ARG A 35 -17.57 -8.20 0.94
N ARG A 36 -18.68 -8.26 0.20
CA ARG A 36 -18.83 -9.15 -0.95
C ARG A 36 -17.65 -8.93 -1.88
N LEU A 37 -16.92 -9.99 -2.20
CA LEU A 37 -15.86 -9.94 -3.21
C LEU A 37 -16.46 -9.34 -4.48
N GLY A 38 -15.85 -8.25 -4.96
CA GLY A 38 -16.26 -7.62 -6.21
C GLY A 38 -16.08 -8.58 -7.40
N ALA A 39 -16.64 -8.20 -8.54
CA ALA A 39 -16.38 -8.93 -9.78
C ALA A 39 -14.86 -9.02 -10.03
N PRO A 40 -14.35 -10.14 -10.57
CA PRO A 40 -12.95 -10.24 -10.96
C PRO A 40 -12.54 -9.07 -11.85
N PRO A 41 -11.30 -8.57 -11.73
CA PRO A 41 -10.83 -7.47 -12.56
C PRO A 41 -10.90 -7.82 -14.05
N GLY A 42 -11.48 -6.93 -14.85
CA GLY A 42 -11.54 -7.06 -16.30
C GLY A 42 -10.17 -6.92 -16.98
N SER A 43 -10.10 -7.18 -18.29
CA SER A 43 -8.86 -7.12 -19.09
C SER A 43 -8.14 -5.78 -18.97
N LYS A 44 -8.85 -4.66 -19.11
CA LYS A 44 -8.28 -3.30 -18.97
C LYS A 44 -7.62 -3.07 -17.61
N THR A 45 -8.25 -3.53 -16.53
CA THR A 45 -7.68 -3.42 -15.17
C THR A 45 -6.41 -4.26 -15.03
N LYS A 46 -6.41 -5.48 -15.59
CA LYS A 46 -5.22 -6.35 -15.58
C LYS A 46 -4.06 -5.74 -16.39
N GLU A 47 -4.35 -5.15 -17.54
CA GLU A 47 -3.35 -4.47 -18.37
C GLU A 47 -2.77 -3.23 -17.67
N ALA A 48 -3.63 -2.40 -17.06
CA ALA A 48 -3.18 -1.24 -16.28
C ALA A 48 -2.30 -1.67 -15.09
N PHE A 49 -2.68 -2.74 -14.39
CA PHE A 49 -1.87 -3.28 -13.30
C PHE A 49 -0.54 -3.84 -13.81
N ALA A 50 -0.50 -4.53 -14.94
CA ALA A 50 0.74 -5.04 -15.53
C ALA A 50 1.72 -3.91 -15.90
N LYS A 51 1.20 -2.75 -16.35
CA LYS A 51 1.99 -1.54 -16.58
C LYS A 51 2.58 -0.99 -15.29
N ASN A 52 1.79 -0.88 -14.23
CA ASN A 52 2.26 -0.45 -12.92
C ASN A 52 3.30 -1.43 -12.36
N LEU A 53 3.07 -2.74 -12.47
CA LEU A 53 4.02 -3.76 -12.03
C LEU A 53 5.37 -3.63 -12.73
N ARG A 54 5.38 -3.34 -14.03
CA ARG A 54 6.63 -3.11 -14.77
C ARG A 54 7.40 -1.90 -14.23
N ILE A 55 6.70 -0.84 -13.82
CA ILE A 55 7.34 0.32 -13.16
C ILE A 55 7.87 -0.11 -11.80
N ALA A 56 7.10 -0.87 -11.03
CA ALA A 56 7.47 -1.32 -9.70
C ALA A 56 8.74 -2.19 -9.67
N GLN A 57 9.01 -2.95 -10.75
CA GLN A 57 10.20 -3.80 -10.84
C GLN A 57 11.51 -3.02 -10.72
N ASP A 58 11.54 -1.80 -11.25
CA ASP A 58 12.74 -0.96 -11.26
C ASP A 58 12.61 0.25 -10.31
N HIS A 59 11.38 0.67 -9.99
CA HIS A 59 11.09 1.92 -9.27
C HIS A 59 9.79 1.82 -8.43
N ASP A 60 9.66 0.80 -7.58
CA ASP A 60 8.52 0.63 -6.66
C ASP A 60 8.24 1.85 -5.79
N THR A 61 9.29 2.54 -5.34
CA THR A 61 9.20 3.73 -4.51
C THR A 61 8.33 4.81 -5.16
N LEU A 62 8.39 4.99 -6.48
CA LEU A 62 7.55 5.98 -7.18
C LEU A 62 6.05 5.67 -7.03
N LEU A 63 5.68 4.40 -7.12
CA LEU A 63 4.29 3.97 -6.96
C LEU A 63 3.87 4.08 -5.51
N ASN A 64 4.72 3.66 -4.57
CA ASN A 64 4.45 3.76 -3.15
C ASN A 64 4.25 5.24 -2.74
N CYS A 65 5.10 6.16 -3.22
CA CYS A 65 4.92 7.61 -3.05
C CYS A 65 3.57 8.11 -3.57
N THR A 66 3.13 7.57 -4.70
CA THR A 66 1.85 7.93 -5.32
C THR A 66 0.69 7.54 -4.40
N PHE A 67 0.76 6.37 -3.76
CA PHE A 67 -0.20 5.98 -2.71
C PHE A 67 -0.15 6.90 -1.50
N GLY A 68 1.04 7.21 -0.97
CA GLY A 68 1.22 8.16 0.13
C GLY A 68 0.57 9.51 -0.17
N SER A 69 0.82 10.05 -1.36
CA SER A 69 0.21 11.31 -1.84
C SER A 69 -1.31 11.20 -1.95
N GLY A 70 -1.81 10.05 -2.42
CA GLY A 70 -3.23 9.74 -2.46
C GLY A 70 -3.89 9.70 -1.09
N PHE A 71 -3.22 9.14 -0.07
CA PHE A 71 -3.73 9.12 1.31
C PHE A 71 -3.87 10.53 1.89
N VAL A 72 -2.89 11.39 1.67
CA VAL A 72 -2.95 12.80 2.08
C VAL A 72 -4.07 13.54 1.34
N ALA A 73 -4.14 13.41 0.00
CA ALA A 73 -5.19 14.04 -0.81
C ALA A 73 -6.60 13.56 -0.46
N ALA A 74 -6.74 12.34 0.08
CA ALA A 74 -8.00 11.77 0.52
C ALA A 74 -8.34 12.07 1.98
N ASN A 75 -7.55 12.89 2.69
CA ASN A 75 -7.69 13.14 4.14
C ASN A 75 -7.74 11.84 4.96
N LEU A 76 -6.95 10.84 4.55
CA LEU A 76 -6.69 9.62 5.33
C LEU A 76 -5.41 9.74 6.15
N ALA A 77 -4.51 10.63 5.74
CA ALA A 77 -3.25 10.91 6.39
C ALA A 77 -2.99 12.43 6.41
N THR A 78 -2.19 12.90 7.36
CA THR A 78 -1.70 14.29 7.41
C THR A 78 -0.43 14.45 6.60
N GLN A 79 0.48 13.47 6.70
CA GLN A 79 1.72 13.40 5.95
C GLN A 79 2.18 11.93 5.85
N PHE A 80 3.20 11.68 5.04
CA PHE A 80 3.86 10.38 4.98
C PHE A 80 5.36 10.55 4.74
N ASP A 81 6.13 9.63 5.29
CA ASP A 81 7.56 9.49 5.08
C ASP A 81 7.87 8.18 4.36
N LYS A 82 9.02 8.13 3.71
CA LYS A 82 9.48 6.98 2.92
C LYS A 82 10.69 6.38 3.58
N GLU A 83 10.83 5.06 3.49
CA GLU A 83 12.02 4.34 3.94
C GLU A 83 12.40 4.74 5.38
N VAL A 84 11.39 4.89 6.24
CA VAL A 84 11.65 5.24 7.64
C VAL A 84 12.16 4.00 8.35
N ILE A 85 13.36 4.10 8.89
CA ILE A 85 13.93 3.04 9.71
C ILE A 85 13.13 2.89 11.02
N LEU A 86 12.81 1.64 11.36
CA LEU A 86 12.44 1.23 12.71
C LEU A 86 13.71 0.70 13.37
N ASN A 87 14.18 1.42 14.38
CA ASN A 87 15.37 1.04 15.14
C ASN A 87 14.94 0.26 16.39
N GLY A 88 15.57 -0.90 16.58
CA GLY A 88 15.53 -1.71 17.79
C GLY A 88 16.53 -2.85 17.67
N ASN A 89 16.18 -4.09 18.05
CA ASN A 89 17.11 -5.23 17.94
C ASN A 89 17.46 -5.60 16.49
N ALA A 90 16.64 -5.18 15.53
CA ALA A 90 16.92 -5.25 14.11
C ALA A 90 16.46 -3.95 13.44
N SER A 91 17.20 -3.51 12.43
CA SER A 91 16.82 -2.34 11.62
C SER A 91 15.91 -2.79 10.48
N LEU A 92 14.69 -2.23 10.45
CA LEU A 92 13.70 -2.53 9.41
C LEU A 92 13.25 -1.23 8.74
N TYR A 93 13.29 -1.20 7.42
CA TYR A 93 12.74 -0.12 6.63
C TYR A 93 11.32 -0.48 6.20
N SER A 94 10.37 0.42 6.44
CA SER A 94 9.02 0.32 5.88
C SER A 94 8.96 1.05 4.55
N ASP A 95 8.12 0.56 3.63
CA ASP A 95 7.89 1.25 2.36
C ASP A 95 7.36 2.67 2.61
N LEU A 96 6.35 2.81 3.47
CA LEU A 96 5.85 4.11 3.94
C LEU A 96 5.59 4.10 5.46
N LEU A 97 5.90 5.21 6.11
CA LEU A 97 5.36 5.57 7.41
C LEU A 97 4.29 6.64 7.19
N VAL A 98 3.04 6.35 7.54
CA VAL A 98 1.91 7.26 7.29
C VAL A 98 1.40 7.80 8.62
N HIS A 99 1.27 9.12 8.71
CA HIS A 99 0.82 9.79 9.92
C HIS A 99 -0.68 10.06 9.83
N LEU A 100 -1.43 9.57 10.80
CA LEU A 100 -2.88 9.71 10.86
C LEU A 100 -3.29 11.04 11.52
N PRO A 101 -4.53 11.51 11.29
CA PRO A 101 -5.03 12.75 11.91
C PRO A 101 -5.04 12.74 13.44
N ASP A 102 -5.13 11.57 14.07
CA ASP A 102 -5.13 11.39 15.52
C ASP A 102 -3.71 11.34 16.14
N ARG A 103 -2.69 11.73 15.37
CA ARG A 103 -1.25 11.71 15.72
C ARG A 103 -0.66 10.31 15.90
N THR A 104 -1.39 9.25 15.59
CA THR A 104 -0.81 7.92 15.47
C THR A 104 -0.10 7.78 14.12
N SER A 105 0.72 6.74 13.97
CA SER A 105 1.41 6.45 12.71
C SER A 105 1.28 4.98 12.39
N VAL A 106 1.06 4.68 11.12
CA VAL A 106 0.92 3.33 10.59
C VAL A 106 2.00 3.07 9.55
N ARG A 107 2.65 1.92 9.63
CA ARG A 107 3.60 1.47 8.61
C ARG A 107 2.85 0.69 7.54
N VAL A 108 3.05 1.05 6.28
CA VAL A 108 2.39 0.44 5.13
C VAL A 108 3.44 -0.27 4.29
N GLU A 109 3.14 -1.51 3.93
CA GLU A 109 3.98 -2.38 3.11
C GLU A 109 3.25 -2.71 1.80
N PHE A 110 3.97 -2.69 0.69
CA PHE A 110 3.46 -2.97 -0.65
C PHE A 110 4.08 -4.27 -1.18
N MET A 111 3.23 -5.08 -1.81
CA MET A 111 3.66 -6.24 -2.57
C MET A 111 3.31 -6.06 -4.04
N TRP A 112 4.32 -5.84 -4.88
CA TRP A 112 4.19 -5.78 -6.33
C TRP A 112 4.55 -7.13 -6.96
N ARG A 113 3.55 -7.93 -7.35
CA ARG A 113 3.75 -9.26 -7.96
C ARG A 113 2.86 -9.48 -9.19
N LYS A 114 3.36 -10.22 -10.17
CA LYS A 114 2.59 -10.65 -11.37
C LYS A 114 1.50 -11.65 -11.01
N SER A 115 1.81 -12.55 -10.08
CA SER A 115 0.90 -13.54 -9.52
C SER A 115 1.29 -13.78 -8.06
N ALA A 116 0.29 -13.97 -7.22
CA ALA A 116 0.46 -14.35 -5.83
C ALA A 116 -0.65 -15.33 -5.45
N THR A 117 -0.30 -16.41 -4.76
CA THR A 117 -1.28 -17.33 -4.17
C THR A 117 -1.64 -16.82 -2.77
N ALA A 118 -2.76 -17.29 -2.21
CA ALA A 118 -3.13 -16.98 -0.83
C ALA A 118 -2.00 -17.36 0.16
N GLY A 119 -1.34 -18.51 -0.07
CA GLY A 119 -0.19 -18.94 0.72
C GLY A 119 1.01 -18.00 0.61
N ALA A 120 1.33 -17.50 -0.59
CA ALA A 120 2.41 -16.55 -0.78
C ALA A 120 2.15 -15.20 -0.09
N ILE A 121 0.89 -14.74 -0.10
CA ILE A 121 0.47 -13.52 0.62
C ILE A 121 0.60 -13.74 2.13
N ALA A 122 0.09 -14.86 2.64
CA ALA A 122 0.16 -15.19 4.06
C ALA A 122 1.62 -15.27 4.55
N GLN A 123 2.49 -15.93 3.79
CA GLN A 123 3.91 -16.03 4.12
C GLN A 123 4.59 -14.66 4.19
N TYR A 124 4.36 -13.79 3.20
CA TYR A 124 4.90 -12.44 3.22
C TYR A 124 4.44 -11.63 4.44
N VAL A 125 3.16 -11.72 4.78
CA VAL A 125 2.61 -11.03 5.96
C VAL A 125 3.27 -11.56 7.24
N LEU A 126 3.40 -12.89 7.38
CA LEU A 126 4.04 -13.50 8.54
C LEU A 126 5.52 -13.11 8.67
N GLU A 127 6.25 -13.09 7.56
CA GLU A 127 7.64 -12.64 7.53
C GLU A 127 7.77 -11.18 7.99
N LYS A 128 6.91 -10.29 7.49
CA LYS A 128 6.88 -8.88 7.91
C LYS A 128 6.53 -8.75 9.40
N LEU A 129 5.50 -9.44 9.88
CA LEU A 129 5.13 -9.43 11.30
C LEU A 129 6.27 -9.92 12.20
N ASN A 130 6.99 -10.97 11.80
CA ASN A 130 8.15 -11.47 12.52
C ASN A 130 9.29 -10.43 12.56
N LEU A 131 9.60 -9.79 11.42
CA LEU A 131 10.62 -8.74 11.36
C LEU A 131 10.25 -7.53 12.23
N TYR A 132 9.00 -7.08 12.16
CA TYR A 132 8.49 -6.00 13.01
C TYR A 132 8.52 -6.37 14.50
N GLY A 133 8.10 -7.59 14.85
CA GLY A 133 8.13 -8.08 16.22
C GLY A 133 9.55 -8.10 16.80
N LYS A 134 10.53 -8.57 16.03
CA LYS A 134 11.95 -8.53 16.41
C LYS A 134 12.47 -7.10 16.57
N ALA A 135 12.16 -6.21 15.63
CA ALA A 135 12.57 -4.81 15.71
C ALA A 135 11.99 -4.12 16.97
N LEU A 136 10.76 -4.49 17.38
CA LEU A 136 10.12 -3.96 18.58
C LEU A 136 10.45 -4.73 19.87
N SER A 137 11.32 -5.75 19.81
CA SER A 137 11.67 -6.61 20.95
C SER A 137 10.46 -7.35 21.57
N TYR A 138 9.44 -7.65 20.77
CA TYR A 138 8.33 -8.52 21.19
C TYR A 138 8.69 -10.01 21.11
N PHE A 139 9.71 -10.37 20.32
CA PHE A 139 10.27 -11.71 20.19
C PHE A 139 11.80 -11.64 20.12
#